data_AF-A0A1G1G231-F1
#
_entry.id   AF-A0A1G1G231-F1
#
_cell.length_a   1.000
_cell.length_b   1.000
_cell.length_c   1.000
_cell.angle_alpha   90.00
_cell.angle_beta   90.00
_cell.angle_gamma   90.00
#
_symmetry.space_group_name_H-M   'P 1'
#
loop_
_entity.id
_entity.type
_entity.pdbx_description
1 polymer ?
#
loop_
_entity_poly.entity_id
_entity_poly.type
_entity_poly.pdbx_seq_one_letter_code
_entity_poly.pdbx_strand_id
1 'polypeptide(L)'
;MITSNTCYPFGGKVATVETPSFKCMISTAKEGVFKKQSVVFLDINMGMANRRPVAKLHYNDILTKEQRLQFHDIIVSVIDESGMNGLSLYDTLRDLFQGLRKEGIGSGFFTDTH
;
A
#
# COMPACT_ATOMS: atom_id res chain seq x y z
N MET A 1 3.06 -14.16 -0.40
CA MET A 1 2.31 -14.44 -1.64
C MET A 1 1.08 -13.55 -1.72
N ILE A 2 0.84 -12.93 -2.88
CA ILE A 2 -0.38 -12.18 -3.18
C ILE A 2 -1.57 -13.15 -3.19
N THR A 3 -2.55 -12.94 -2.30
CA THR A 3 -3.74 -13.80 -2.17
C THR A 3 -4.98 -13.20 -2.84
N SER A 4 -5.03 -11.88 -3.01
CA SER A 4 -6.05 -11.22 -3.81
C SER A 4 -5.52 -9.94 -4.44
N ASN A 5 -6.01 -9.58 -5.62
CA ASN A 5 -5.82 -8.28 -6.25
C ASN A 5 -7.08 -7.92 -7.04
N THR A 6 -7.97 -7.15 -6.43
CA THR A 6 -9.29 -6.82 -6.96
C THR A 6 -9.33 -5.36 -7.37
N CYS A 7 -9.77 -5.12 -8.60
CA CYS A 7 -10.09 -3.78 -9.09
C CYS A 7 -11.61 -3.56 -8.97
N TYR A 8 -12.00 -2.51 -8.26
CA TYR A 8 -13.38 -2.11 -8.08
C TYR A 8 -13.80 -1.07 -9.13
N PRO A 9 -15.09 -1.04 -9.51
CA PRO A 9 -15.64 0.02 -10.34
C PRO A 9 -15.33 1.40 -9.72
N PHE A 10 -15.10 2.40 -10.58
CA PHE A 10 -14.62 3.75 -10.21
C PHE A 10 -13.13 3.86 -9.83
N GLY A 11 -12.31 2.83 -10.11
CA GLY A 11 -10.85 2.88 -10.08
C GLY A 11 -10.24 2.69 -8.69
N GLY A 12 -10.98 2.03 -7.78
CA GLY A 12 -10.43 1.56 -6.52
C GLY A 12 -9.70 0.23 -6.75
N LYS A 13 -8.57 0.01 -6.10
CA LYS A 13 -7.83 -1.26 -6.14
C LYS A 13 -7.53 -1.71 -4.73
N VAL A 14 -7.64 -3.01 -4.50
CA VAL A 14 -7.37 -3.63 -3.20
C VAL A 14 -6.60 -4.91 -3.46
N ALA A 15 -5.48 -5.09 -2.76
CA ALA A 15 -4.73 -6.33 -2.78
C ALA A 15 -4.47 -6.82 -1.36
N THR A 16 -4.42 -8.14 -1.21
CA THR A 16 -4.01 -8.81 0.02
C THR A 16 -2.76 -9.61 -0.25
N VAL A 17 -1.76 -9.44 0.62
CA VAL A 17 -0.47 -10.10 0.57
C VAL A 17 -0.31 -10.88 1.87
N GLU A 18 -0.15 -12.20 1.77
CA GLU A 18 0.12 -13.08 2.90
C GLU A 18 1.47 -13.76 2.70
N THR A 19 2.46 -13.32 3.46
CA THR A 19 3.83 -13.86 3.42
C THR A 19 4.16 -14.52 4.76
N PRO A 20 5.25 -15.32 4.84
CA PRO A 20 5.71 -15.87 6.11
C PRO A 20 6.01 -14.79 7.15
N SER A 21 6.47 -13.61 6.73
CA SER A 21 6.85 -12.52 7.64
C SER A 21 5.66 -11.68 8.12
N PHE A 22 4.68 -11.43 7.26
CA PHE A 22 3.52 -10.61 7.59
C PHE A 22 2.34 -10.85 6.65
N LYS A 23 1.16 -10.43 7.11
CA LYS A 23 -0.05 -10.29 6.30
C LYS A 23 -0.44 -8.83 6.20
N CYS A 24 -0.54 -8.33 4.96
CA CYS A 24 -0.81 -6.94 4.67
C CYS A 24 -1.94 -6.80 3.65
N MET A 25 -2.81 -5.84 3.85
CA MET A 25 -3.83 -5.41 2.89
C MET A 25 -3.49 -4.01 2.39
N ILE A 26 -3.49 -3.84 1.08
CA ILE A 26 -3.15 -2.60 0.40
C ILE A 26 -4.41 -2.14 -0.31
N SER A 27 -4.89 -0.93 -0.02
CA SER A 27 -6.14 -0.44 -0.56
C SER A 27 -5.99 1.00 -1.03
N THR A 28 -6.41 1.30 -2.25
CA THR A 28 -6.57 2.68 -2.67
C THR A 28 -7.80 3.28 -2.01
N ALA A 29 -7.62 4.39 -1.28
CA ALA A 29 -8.71 5.14 -0.67
C ALA A 29 -8.84 6.51 -1.34
N LYS A 30 -10.05 6.86 -1.77
CA LYS A 30 -10.38 8.25 -2.14
C LYS A 30 -10.68 9.01 -0.85
N GLU A 31 -9.98 10.10 -0.59
CA GLU A 31 -10.22 10.90 0.62
C GLU A 31 -11.46 11.82 0.53
N GLY A 32 -12.23 11.74 -0.56
CA GLY A 32 -13.41 12.57 -0.81
C GLY A 32 -13.72 12.70 -2.32
N VAL A 33 -14.82 13.38 -2.66
CA VAL A 33 -15.25 13.59 -4.07
C VAL A 33 -14.23 14.43 -4.86
N PHE A 34 -13.58 15.37 -4.18
CA PHE A 34 -12.53 16.25 -4.72
C PHE A 34 -11.13 15.96 -4.17
N LYS A 35 -10.99 14.98 -3.26
CA LYS A 35 -9.70 14.67 -2.65
C LYS A 35 -9.02 13.50 -3.37
N LYS A 36 -7.69 13.55 -3.33
CA LYS A 36 -6.77 12.71 -4.10
C LYS A 36 -6.87 11.23 -3.71
N GLN A 37 -6.50 10.38 -4.65
CA GLN A 37 -6.41 8.94 -4.44
C GLN A 37 -5.15 8.66 -3.61
N SER A 38 -5.35 8.13 -2.41
CA SER A 38 -4.31 7.68 -1.49
C SER A 38 -4.23 6.15 -1.51
N VAL A 39 -3.14 5.59 -1.00
CA VAL A 39 -3.02 4.15 -0.71
C VAL A 39 -2.91 3.98 0.80
N VAL A 40 -3.68 3.06 1.37
CA VAL A 40 -3.64 2.71 2.78
C VAL A 40 -3.09 1.29 2.89
N PHE A 41 -2.16 1.11 3.82
CA PHE A 41 -1.56 -0.17 4.18
C PHE A 41 -2.15 -0.59 5.52
N LEU A 42 -2.69 -1.80 5.57
CA LEU A 42 -3.28 -2.36 6.77
C LEU A 42 -2.56 -3.66 7.15
N ASP A 43 -2.12 -3.76 8.39
CA ASP A 43 -1.71 -5.02 8.99
C ASP A 43 -2.95 -5.86 9.29
N ILE A 44 -2.93 -7.10 8.82
CA ILE A 44 -4.00 -8.10 9.01
C ILE A 44 -3.45 -9.42 9.59
N ASN A 45 -2.30 -9.39 10.29
CA ASN A 45 -1.71 -10.55 10.94
C ASN A 45 -2.68 -11.24 11.92
N MET A 46 -3.52 -10.45 12.61
CA MET A 46 -4.58 -10.95 13.50
C MET A 46 -5.90 -11.29 12.76
N GLY A 47 -5.86 -11.40 11.43
CA GLY A 47 -7.01 -11.67 10.57
C GLY A 47 -7.73 -10.41 10.08
N MET A 48 -8.58 -10.58 9.06
CA MET A 48 -9.28 -9.49 8.36
C MET A 48 -10.20 -8.65 9.27
N ALA A 49 -10.75 -9.25 10.33
CA ALA A 49 -11.59 -8.57 11.31
C ALA A 49 -10.78 -7.58 12.18
N ASN A 50 -9.48 -7.81 12.34
CA ASN A 50 -8.57 -7.02 13.18
C ASN A 50 -7.61 -6.19 12.33
N ARG A 51 -8.07 -5.70 11.17
CA ARG A 51 -7.25 -4.86 10.29
C ARG A 51 -6.84 -3.58 11.00
N ARG A 52 -5.53 -3.31 11.06
CA ARG A 52 -4.97 -2.10 11.66
C ARG A 52 -4.30 -1.27 10.57
N PRO A 53 -4.70 -0.02 10.33
CA PRO A 53 -3.93 0.84 9.45
C PRO A 53 -2.54 1.02 10.06
N VAL A 54 -1.50 0.84 9.24
CA VAL A 54 -0.09 1.01 9.66
C VAL A 54 0.60 2.14 8.91
N ALA A 55 0.15 2.42 7.68
CA ALA A 55 0.70 3.49 6.89
C ALA A 55 -0.27 3.96 5.81
N LYS A 56 0.07 5.12 5.24
CA LYS A 56 -0.64 5.74 4.13
C LYS A 56 0.35 6.36 3.16
N LEU A 57 0.11 6.23 1.86
CA LEU A 57 0.84 6.88 0.79
C LEU A 57 -0.06 7.89 0.09
N HIS A 58 0.47 9.10 -0.09
CA HIS A 58 -0.09 10.14 -0.93
C HIS A 58 0.75 10.27 -2.20
N TYR A 59 0.11 10.03 -3.33
CA TYR A 59 0.73 10.27 -4.64
C TYR A 59 0.84 11.76 -4.94
N ASN A 60 1.87 12.11 -5.72
CA ASN A 60 2.02 13.44 -6.29
C ASN A 60 0.93 13.70 -7.35
N ASP A 61 0.61 14.98 -7.54
CA ASP A 61 -0.49 15.47 -8.39
C ASP A 61 -0.23 15.30 -9.87
N ILE A 62 1.05 15.22 -10.23
CA ILE A 62 1.52 15.07 -11.61
C ILE A 62 1.13 13.68 -12.16
N LEU A 63 0.88 12.70 -11.30
CA LEU A 63 0.56 11.34 -11.73
C LEU A 63 -0.88 11.23 -12.24
N THR A 64 -1.05 10.59 -13.38
CA THR A 64 -2.37 10.24 -13.90
C THR A 64 -3.00 9.11 -13.08
N LYS A 65 -4.31 8.92 -13.25
CA LYS A 65 -5.02 7.81 -12.60
C LYS A 65 -4.45 6.44 -13.00
N GLU A 66 -4.09 6.26 -14.27
CA GLU A 66 -3.51 5.02 -14.78
C GLU A 66 -2.14 4.74 -14.16
N GLN A 67 -1.27 5.75 -14.09
CA GLN A 67 0.04 5.62 -13.43
C GLN A 67 -0.11 5.24 -11.95
N ARG A 68 -1.05 5.85 -11.23
CA ARG A 68 -1.33 5.49 -9.83
C ARG A 68 -1.79 4.03 -9.67
N LEU A 69 -2.55 3.50 -10.61
CA LEU A 69 -2.98 2.09 -10.61
C LEU A 69 -1.82 1.14 -10.95
N GLN A 70 -0.93 1.52 -11.87
CA GLN A 70 0.29 0.76 -12.15
C GLN A 70 1.23 0.74 -10.94
N PHE A 71 1.43 1.89 -10.29
CA PHE A 71 2.22 1.96 -9.06
C PHE A 71 1.63 1.12 -7.94
N HIS A 72 0.30 1.00 -7.84
CA HIS A 72 -0.31 0.08 -6.89
C HIS A 72 0.16 -1.36 -7.12
N ASP A 73 0.19 -1.85 -8.36
CA ASP A 73 0.66 -3.22 -8.63
C ASP A 73 2.15 -3.39 -8.35
N ILE A 74 2.97 -2.39 -8.69
CA ILE A 74 4.41 -2.39 -8.37
C ILE A 74 4.60 -2.46 -6.84
N ILE A 75 3.89 -1.64 -6.08
CA ILE A 75 3.94 -1.61 -4.61
C ILE A 75 3.55 -2.98 -4.04
N VAL A 76 2.47 -3.58 -4.53
CA VAL A 76 2.02 -4.92 -4.10
C VAL A 76 3.12 -5.96 -4.35
N SER A 77 3.76 -5.94 -5.53
CA SER A 77 4.84 -6.87 -5.86
C SER A 77 6.06 -6.70 -4.95
N VAL A 78 6.48 -5.45 -4.69
CA VAL A 78 7.62 -5.16 -3.81
C VAL A 78 7.35 -5.64 -2.38
N ILE A 79 6.13 -5.43 -1.89
CA ILE A 79 5.72 -5.89 -0.55
C ILE A 79 5.71 -7.41 -0.49
N ASP A 80 5.18 -8.09 -1.52
CA ASP A 80 5.18 -9.54 -1.58
C ASP A 80 6.59 -10.11 -1.55
N GLU A 81 7.48 -9.63 -2.42
CA GLU A 81 8.87 -10.05 -2.49
C GLU A 81 9.61 -9.83 -1.17
N SER A 82 9.43 -8.66 -0.56
CA SER A 82 10.07 -8.33 0.73
C SER A 82 9.62 -9.27 1.85
N GLY A 83 8.33 -9.55 1.95
CA GLY A 83 7.80 -10.47 2.95
C GLY A 83 8.18 -11.94 2.69
N MET A 84 8.34 -12.34 1.42
CA MET A 84 8.89 -13.66 1.07
C MET A 84 10.38 -13.77 1.45
N ASN A 85 11.13 -12.67 1.40
CA ASN A 85 12.55 -12.59 1.77
C ASN A 85 12.80 -12.43 3.28
N GLY A 86 11.75 -12.49 4.12
CA GLY A 86 11.92 -12.43 5.57
C GLY A 86 11.88 -11.01 6.15
N LEU A 87 11.68 -9.97 5.34
CA LEU A 87 11.71 -8.57 5.82
C LEU A 87 10.45 -8.20 6.60
N SER A 88 10.60 -7.26 7.53
CA SER A 88 9.47 -6.73 8.29
C SER A 88 8.61 -5.81 7.41
N LEU A 89 7.31 -5.74 7.71
CA LEU A 89 6.41 -4.81 7.00
C LEU A 89 6.84 -3.35 7.20
N TYR A 90 7.31 -2.99 8.39
CA TYR A 90 7.75 -1.63 8.70
C TYR A 90 8.97 -1.23 7.86
N ASP A 91 10.02 -2.05 7.83
CA ASP A 91 11.23 -1.76 7.06
C ASP A 91 10.92 -1.70 5.56
N THR A 92 10.10 -2.63 5.07
CA THR A 92 9.64 -2.66 3.68
C THR A 92 8.94 -1.35 3.30
N LEU A 93 8.00 -0.88 4.13
CA LEU A 93 7.28 0.36 3.87
C LEU A 93 8.17 1.60 4.00
N ARG A 94 9.12 1.60 4.94
CA ARG A 94 10.08 2.69 5.12
C ARG A 94 10.93 2.86 3.86
N ASP A 95 11.50 1.77 3.37
CA ASP A 95 12.39 1.78 2.21
C ASP A 95 11.61 2.11 0.93
N LEU A 96 10.39 1.57 0.79
CA LEU A 96 9.45 1.92 -0.28
C LEU A 96 9.14 3.43 -0.29
N PHE A 97 8.77 4.01 0.84
CA PHE A 97 8.45 5.43 0.93
C PHE A 97 9.65 6.32 0.68
N GLN A 98 10.84 5.91 1.12
CA GLN A 98 12.08 6.62 0.80
C GLN A 98 12.34 6.62 -0.71
N GLY A 99 12.16 5.48 -1.39
CA GLY A 99 12.29 5.37 -2.84
C GLY A 99 11.29 6.27 -3.57
N LEU A 100 10.00 6.14 -3.25
CA LEU A 100 8.92 6.94 -3.87
C LEU A 100 9.11 8.45 -3.67
N ARG A 101 9.65 8.85 -2.50
CA ARG A 101 9.96 10.26 -2.22
C ARG A 101 11.14 10.77 -3.04
N LYS A 102 12.22 9.98 -3.18
CA LYS A 102 13.40 10.33 -3.99
C LYS A 102 13.03 10.53 -5.46
N GLU A 103 12.15 9.68 -5.97
CA GLU A 103 11.64 9.75 -7.35
C GLU A 103 10.54 10.81 -7.56
N GLY A 104 10.13 11.53 -6.51
CA GLY A 104 9.07 12.54 -6.59
C GLY A 104 7.66 11.99 -6.86
N ILE A 105 7.46 10.68 -6.68
CA ILE A 105 6.21 9.95 -6.97
C ILE A 105 5.17 10.17 -5.87
N GLY A 106 5.60 10.26 -4.61
CA GLY A 106 4.68 10.44 -3.48
C GLY A 106 5.38 10.50 -2.13
N SER A 107 4.58 10.66 -1.07
CA SER A 107 5.05 10.69 0.31
C SER A 107 4.22 9.73 1.16
N GLY A 108 4.91 8.86 1.89
CA GLY A 108 4.30 7.93 2.82
C GLY A 108 4.38 8.42 4.26
N PHE A 109 3.38 8.05 5.05
CA PHE A 109 3.20 8.41 6.45
C PHE A 109 2.84 7.16 7.22
N PHE A 110 3.57 6.86 8.28
CA PHE A 110 3.16 5.82 9.23
C PHE A 110 2.05 6.37 10.11
N THR A 111 1.08 5.53 10.44
CA THR A 111 0.07 5.90 11.44
C THR A 111 0.67 5.64 12.82
N ASP A 112 0.79 6.69 13.63
CA ASP A 112 1.22 6.55 15.03
C ASP A 112 0.27 5.57 15.73
N THR A 113 0.81 4.40 16.06
CA THR A 113 0.16 3.42 16.92
C THR A 113 0.95 3.47 18.22
N HIS A 114 0.48 4.31 19.15
CA HIS A 114 0.82 4.23 20.56
C HIS A 114 0.40 2.88 21.15
#